data_AF-L1PDW3-F1
#
_entry.id   AF-L1PDW3-F1
#
_cell.length_a   1.000
_cell.length_b   1.000
_cell.length_c   1.000
_cell.angle_alpha   90.00
_cell.angle_beta   90.00
_cell.angle_gamma   90.00
#
_symmetry.space_group_name_H-M   'P 1'
#
loop_
_entity.id
_entity.type
_entity.pdbx_description
1 polymer ?
#
loop_
_entity_poly.entity_id
_entity_poly.type
_entity_poly.pdbx_seq_one_letter_code
_entity_poly.pdbx_strand_id
1 'polypeptide(L)'
;MSMKCIKLMKHLLFLCLTVLMLVPAHAQNDDENNNFIAAGQPIFIIVIGEYCGIPNNLGTREEAELAKNFKSINPKIRYAWISTQPLTFDNYKHSTIHFDNEEGKGCVRVVYWDGKKSSTPLLYNDLVGATEYFSPKLLKKKVESSYYTEFQKRLKHFQQKKEHLTSRSKEVSDRYVKDVLINQTLMLSPVFSLNLKNVKRITVKENKQVQMRLCLNEQGLLSRIERQDGEVYMECKYEDGLLRELVEYQSDAEPLTTTQYLYNDNEIFKKVVKEETPPYDGKHFYYSCDYYQLQDDFLNCYRTNFSTDTWSIYENIIKREGNKIIDEDDLNKTVYTLSNTKNHLPITITFGKEDGERGQGKFIQKNPLLWVFESYNQTNKFHWDKQGRVIKIESKRKDMEDSEDVTYYFQYEMY
;
A
#
# COMPACT_ATOMS: atom_id res chain seq x y z
N MET A 1 25.92 58.95 -5.23
CA MET A 1 26.29 57.63 -4.67
C MET A 1 25.26 57.21 -3.66
N SER A 2 24.98 55.91 -3.61
CA SER A 2 23.81 55.27 -3.02
C SER A 2 23.78 55.32 -1.49
N MET A 3 22.64 55.74 -0.90
CA MET A 3 22.20 55.35 0.44
C MET A 3 20.76 54.84 0.34
N LYS A 4 20.61 53.62 -0.17
CA LYS A 4 19.38 52.81 -0.07
C LYS A 4 19.66 51.61 0.82
N CYS A 5 19.60 51.76 2.15
CA CYS A 5 19.71 50.63 3.08
C CYS A 5 18.85 50.75 4.36
N ILE A 6 17.79 51.57 4.40
CA ILE A 6 16.95 51.73 5.61
C ILE A 6 15.46 51.40 5.36
N LYS A 7 15.16 50.50 4.41
CA LYS A 7 13.78 50.00 4.21
C LYS A 7 13.61 48.48 4.19
N LEU A 8 14.68 47.70 4.43
CA LEU A 8 14.64 46.24 4.37
C LEU A 8 14.52 45.53 5.74
N MET A 9 14.27 46.25 6.84
CA MET A 9 14.25 45.68 8.20
C MET A 9 12.88 45.59 8.89
N LYS A 10 11.77 45.91 8.20
CA LYS A 10 10.41 45.72 8.74
C LYS A 10 9.69 44.47 8.22
N HIS A 11 10.14 43.88 7.12
CA HIS A 11 9.52 42.66 6.55
C HIS A 11 10.24 41.36 6.94
N LEU A 12 11.47 41.42 7.46
CA LEU A 12 12.12 40.25 8.05
C LEU A 12 11.56 39.91 9.45
N LEU A 13 11.10 40.91 10.21
CA LEU A 13 10.57 40.69 11.57
C LEU A 13 9.16 40.09 11.58
N PHE A 14 8.39 40.28 10.50
CA PHE A 14 7.06 39.67 10.33
C PHE A 14 7.10 38.27 9.70
N LEU A 15 8.23 37.88 9.08
CA LEU A 15 8.47 36.52 8.60
C LEU A 15 8.89 35.56 9.75
N CYS A 16 9.48 36.09 10.83
CA CYS A 16 9.87 35.29 11.99
C CYS A 16 8.71 34.98 12.96
N LEU A 17 7.53 35.57 12.79
CA LEU A 17 6.36 35.35 13.66
C LEU A 17 5.28 34.46 13.04
N THR A 18 5.33 34.16 11.74
CA THR A 18 4.40 33.24 11.07
C THR A 18 4.91 31.81 10.91
N VAL A 19 6.16 31.52 11.28
CA VAL A 19 6.69 30.14 11.37
C VAL A 19 6.38 29.48 12.72
N LEU A 20 5.68 30.17 13.63
CA LEU A 20 5.44 29.73 15.01
C LEU A 20 4.05 29.13 15.29
N MET A 21 3.23 28.89 14.26
CA MET A 21 1.89 28.31 14.44
C MET A 21 1.59 27.33 13.32
N LEU A 22 2.07 26.08 13.45
CA LEU A 22 1.40 24.87 12.96
C LEU A 22 2.17 23.64 13.46
N VAL A 23 1.70 23.11 14.57
CA VAL A 23 2.12 21.85 15.18
C VAL A 23 0.86 20.98 15.24
N PRO A 24 0.87 19.70 14.81
CA PRO A 24 0.28 18.63 15.60
C PRO A 24 1.33 18.18 16.60
N ALA A 25 0.98 18.32 17.88
CA ALA A 25 1.89 18.12 18.99
C ALA A 25 2.15 16.63 19.18
N HIS A 26 3.36 16.19 18.83
CA HIS A 26 4.04 15.09 19.52
C HIS A 26 5.25 15.70 20.22
N ALA A 27 5.40 15.41 21.50
CA ALA A 27 6.28 16.11 22.43
C ALA A 27 7.74 16.11 21.95
N GLN A 28 8.21 17.25 21.43
CA GLN A 28 9.63 17.51 21.21
C GLN A 28 10.31 17.75 22.56
N ASN A 29 11.10 16.78 23.02
CA ASN A 29 12.07 16.97 24.08
C ASN A 29 13.36 17.54 23.48
N ASP A 30 13.91 18.60 24.09
CA ASP A 30 15.13 19.34 23.72
C ASP A 30 16.44 18.51 23.61
N ASP A 31 16.39 17.18 23.64
CA ASP A 31 17.53 16.27 23.60
C ASP A 31 17.77 15.63 22.21
N GLU A 32 16.87 15.80 21.23
CA GLU A 32 16.89 15.03 19.97
C GLU A 32 18.08 15.31 19.06
N ASN A 33 18.71 16.49 19.16
CA ASN A 33 19.85 16.88 18.31
C ASN A 33 21.24 16.66 18.94
N ASN A 34 21.33 16.19 20.19
CA ASN A 34 22.62 15.96 20.83
C ASN A 34 23.08 14.52 20.62
N ASN A 35 24.12 14.29 19.81
CA ASN A 35 24.67 12.96 19.58
C ASN A 35 25.52 12.43 20.76
N PHE A 36 25.70 13.24 21.81
CA PHE A 36 26.32 12.82 23.06
C PHE A 36 25.30 12.28 24.06
N ILE A 37 25.56 11.09 24.59
CA ILE A 37 24.71 10.38 25.55
C ILE A 37 25.42 10.33 26.91
N ALA A 38 24.91 11.10 27.87
CA ALA A 38 25.45 11.20 29.22
C ALA A 38 25.15 9.94 30.05
N ALA A 39 26.08 9.58 30.95
CA ALA A 39 25.91 8.48 31.89
C ALA A 39 24.78 8.73 32.91
N GLY A 40 24.20 7.66 33.43
CA GLY A 40 23.22 7.71 34.50
C GLY A 40 22.08 6.70 34.32
N GLN A 41 21.15 7.01 33.42
CA GLN A 41 19.95 6.19 33.21
C GLN A 41 20.13 5.22 32.04
N PRO A 42 19.62 3.98 32.13
CA PRO A 42 19.53 3.09 30.97
C PRO A 42 18.76 3.77 29.83
N ILE A 43 19.21 3.57 28.60
CA ILE A 43 18.61 4.20 27.42
C ILE A 43 18.51 3.22 26.26
N PHE A 44 17.37 3.24 25.59
CA PHE A 44 17.19 2.73 24.24
C PHE A 44 17.19 3.89 23.25
N ILE A 45 17.94 3.76 22.16
CA ILE A 45 17.98 4.75 21.08
C ILE A 45 17.53 4.05 19.81
N ILE A 46 16.39 4.48 19.27
CA ILE A 46 15.83 4.01 18.00
C ILE A 46 16.39 4.89 16.89
N VAL A 47 17.07 4.28 15.93
CA VAL A 47 17.78 4.97 14.86
C VAL A 47 17.10 4.63 13.54
N ILE A 48 16.55 5.63 12.85
CA ILE A 48 15.80 5.45 11.58
C ILE A 48 16.60 6.05 10.43
N GLY A 49 16.83 5.26 9.38
CA GLY A 49 17.58 5.72 8.21
C GLY A 49 16.81 6.59 7.23
N GLU A 50 17.55 7.53 6.62
CA GLU A 50 17.12 8.32 5.47
C GLU A 50 16.95 7.36 4.28
N TYR A 51 15.79 7.37 3.60
CA TYR A 51 15.44 6.50 2.45
C TYR A 51 14.93 5.09 2.72
N CYS A 52 14.51 4.82 3.95
CA CYS A 52 13.85 3.58 4.28
C CYS A 52 12.37 3.60 3.83
N GLY A 53 12.00 2.78 2.84
CA GLY A 53 10.61 2.54 2.40
C GLY A 53 9.76 1.78 3.43
N ILE A 54 9.81 2.20 4.68
CA ILE A 54 9.23 1.51 5.83
C ILE A 54 7.90 2.17 6.19
N PRO A 55 6.91 1.41 6.71
CA PRO A 55 5.69 1.98 7.25
C PRO A 55 5.98 3.03 8.33
N ASN A 56 5.28 4.17 8.24
CA ASN A 56 5.52 5.36 9.06
C ASN A 56 5.40 5.13 10.58
N ASN A 57 4.78 4.03 11.02
CA ASN A 57 4.53 3.75 12.43
C ASN A 57 5.56 2.80 13.08
N LEU A 58 6.57 2.31 12.36
CA LEU A 58 7.49 1.28 12.87
C LEU A 58 8.23 1.76 14.13
N GLY A 59 8.77 2.99 14.11
CA GLY A 59 9.46 3.58 15.26
C GLY A 59 8.56 3.64 16.50
N THR A 60 7.35 4.20 16.35
CA THR A 60 6.36 4.30 17.44
C THR A 60 5.96 2.94 17.99
N ARG A 61 5.84 1.92 17.13
CA ARG A 61 5.55 0.55 17.54
C ARG A 61 6.66 -0.01 18.43
N GLU A 62 7.92 0.20 18.07
CA GLU A 62 9.03 -0.31 18.90
C GLU A 62 9.19 0.45 20.20
N GLU A 63 9.01 1.76 20.18
CA GLU A 63 9.04 2.55 21.41
C GLU A 63 8.04 1.99 22.42
N ALA A 64 6.80 1.74 21.99
CA ALA A 64 5.78 1.12 22.82
C ALA A 64 6.18 -0.30 23.29
N GLU A 65 6.77 -1.10 22.41
CA GLU A 65 7.20 -2.47 22.70
C GLU A 65 8.35 -2.49 23.74
N LEU A 66 9.40 -1.69 23.54
CA LEU A 66 10.52 -1.55 24.47
C LEU A 66 10.07 -0.99 25.82
N ALA A 67 9.22 0.05 25.82
CA ALA A 67 8.69 0.65 27.04
C ALA A 67 7.90 -0.38 27.87
N LYS A 68 7.07 -1.18 27.20
CA LYS A 68 6.26 -2.23 27.83
C LYS A 68 7.14 -3.35 28.39
N ASN A 69 8.04 -3.90 27.58
CA ASN A 69 8.78 -5.10 27.93
C ASN A 69 9.92 -4.83 28.93
N PHE A 70 10.54 -3.65 28.87
CA PHE A 70 11.67 -3.26 29.74
C PHE A 70 11.28 -2.27 30.84
N LYS A 71 9.98 -2.11 31.15
CA LYS A 71 9.49 -1.23 32.22
C LYS A 71 10.23 -1.38 33.55
N SER A 72 10.66 -2.61 33.89
CA SER A 72 11.35 -2.90 35.16
C SER A 72 12.73 -2.26 35.30
N ILE A 73 13.40 -1.92 34.18
CA ILE A 73 14.70 -1.22 34.21
C ILE A 73 14.57 0.29 33.99
N ASN A 74 13.34 0.80 33.90
CA ASN A 74 13.00 2.22 33.73
C ASN A 74 13.88 2.96 32.70
N PRO A 75 13.91 2.47 31.44
CA PRO A 75 14.80 3.05 30.44
C PRO A 75 14.25 4.36 29.90
N LYS A 76 15.13 5.30 29.54
CA LYS A 76 14.80 6.38 28.61
C LYS A 76 14.70 5.79 27.20
N ILE A 77 13.75 6.24 26.40
CA ILE A 77 13.65 5.86 24.98
C ILE A 77 13.75 7.15 24.17
N ARG A 78 14.56 7.13 23.11
CA ARG A 78 14.84 8.30 22.28
C ARG A 78 14.95 7.90 20.81
N TYR A 79 14.56 8.79 19.91
CA TYR A 79 14.88 8.69 18.48
C TYR A 79 16.18 9.42 18.13
N ALA A 80 16.90 8.87 17.16
CA ALA A 80 18.00 9.54 16.48
C ALA A 80 17.77 9.41 14.97
N TRP A 81 17.64 10.54 14.29
CA TRP A 81 17.62 10.57 12.83
C TRP A 81 19.03 10.34 12.30
N ILE A 82 19.17 9.52 11.26
CA ILE A 82 20.45 9.40 10.57
C ILE A 82 20.79 10.77 9.97
N SER A 83 21.68 11.49 10.64
CA SER A 83 22.42 12.60 10.06
C SER A 83 23.88 12.37 10.45
N THR A 84 24.72 12.06 9.46
CA THR A 84 26.18 12.24 9.30
C THR A 84 27.17 12.17 10.50
N GLN A 85 26.73 12.01 11.74
CA GLN A 85 27.47 12.14 12.98
C GLN A 85 27.18 10.93 13.88
N PRO A 86 28.22 10.34 14.50
CA PRO A 86 28.04 9.15 15.32
C PRO A 86 27.51 9.47 16.72
N LEU A 87 26.83 8.50 17.34
CA LEU A 87 26.46 8.59 18.76
C LEU A 87 27.68 8.36 19.64
N THR A 88 27.95 9.27 20.55
CA THR A 88 29.07 9.20 21.50
C THR A 88 28.54 9.01 22.92
N PHE A 89 29.13 8.11 23.69
CA PHE A 89 28.66 7.75 25.04
C PHE A 89 29.67 8.16 26.11
N ASP A 90 29.18 8.74 27.22
CA ASP A 90 29.97 9.07 28.42
C ASP A 90 30.34 7.81 29.22
N ASN A 91 31.17 6.96 28.62
CA ASN A 91 31.77 5.83 29.30
C ASN A 91 33.29 5.93 29.28
N TYR A 92 33.99 5.13 30.10
CA TYR A 92 35.45 5.16 30.20
C TYR A 92 36.16 4.81 28.89
N LYS A 93 35.46 4.12 27.98
CA LYS A 93 35.98 3.78 26.65
C LYS A 93 35.71 4.85 25.60
N HIS A 94 34.97 5.90 25.95
CA HIS A 94 34.47 6.91 25.01
C HIS A 94 33.87 6.25 23.76
N SER A 95 32.97 5.29 23.98
CA SER A 95 32.39 4.47 22.90
C SER A 95 31.60 5.33 21.92
N THR A 96 31.75 4.99 20.65
CA THR A 96 31.11 5.69 19.53
C THR A 96 30.43 4.66 18.64
N ILE A 97 29.18 4.91 18.25
CA ILE A 97 28.43 4.09 17.30
C ILE A 97 28.26 4.88 16.00
N HIS A 98 28.87 4.36 14.94
CA HIS A 98 28.68 4.84 13.58
C HIS A 98 27.52 4.11 12.93
N PHE A 99 26.73 4.84 12.15
CA PHE A 99 25.68 4.28 11.33
C PHE A 99 26.10 4.36 9.88
N ASP A 100 26.56 3.22 9.34
CA ASP A 100 26.84 3.11 7.91
C ASP A 100 25.54 3.13 7.12
N ASN A 101 25.44 4.04 6.15
CA ASN A 101 24.32 4.17 5.20
C ASN A 101 24.51 3.24 3.99
N GLU A 102 24.93 1.99 4.21
CA GLU A 102 24.94 1.02 3.11
C GLU A 102 23.50 0.73 2.69
N GLU A 103 23.22 0.97 1.41
CA GLU A 103 21.94 0.72 0.76
C GLU A 103 21.49 -0.72 1.06
N GLY A 104 20.32 -0.88 1.69
CA GLY A 104 19.74 -2.19 2.03
C GLY A 104 20.16 -2.82 3.37
N LYS A 105 21.05 -2.23 4.17
CA LYS A 105 21.41 -2.77 5.52
C LYS A 105 20.87 -1.95 6.69
N GLY A 106 20.00 -2.59 7.49
CA GLY A 106 19.65 -2.14 8.84
C GLY A 106 18.98 -0.77 8.82
N CYS A 107 17.83 -0.73 8.15
CA CYS A 107 17.04 0.45 7.88
C CYS A 107 16.51 1.12 9.16
N VAL A 108 16.33 0.32 10.23
CA VAL A 108 16.10 0.80 11.58
C VAL A 108 16.90 -0.02 12.57
N ARG A 109 17.57 0.64 13.51
CA ARG A 109 18.46 -0.01 14.50
C ARG A 109 18.08 0.43 15.91
N VAL A 110 18.36 -0.40 16.89
CA VAL A 110 18.14 -0.09 18.31
C VAL A 110 19.45 -0.24 19.07
N VAL A 111 19.87 0.84 19.71
CA VAL A 111 20.98 0.83 20.65
C VAL A 111 20.43 0.71 22.07
N TYR A 112 21.03 -0.15 22.89
CA TYR A 112 20.81 -0.18 24.33
C TYR A 112 22.10 0.18 25.07
N TRP A 113 21.99 1.00 26.10
CA TRP A 113 23.06 1.22 27.07
C TRP A 113 22.50 1.28 28.48
N ASP A 114 23.17 0.65 29.45
CA ASP A 114 22.70 0.61 30.84
C ASP A 114 23.03 1.87 31.66
N GLY A 115 23.67 2.86 31.03
CA GLY A 115 24.02 4.15 31.62
C GLY A 115 25.27 4.16 32.49
N LYS A 116 25.97 3.01 32.67
CA LYS A 116 27.16 2.94 33.51
C LYS A 116 28.43 3.31 32.74
N LYS A 117 29.32 4.09 33.38
CA LYS A 117 30.61 4.45 32.79
C LYS A 117 31.50 3.24 32.44
N SER A 118 31.30 2.11 33.09
CA SER A 118 32.08 0.88 32.84
C SER A 118 31.54 0.01 31.70
N SER A 119 30.32 0.25 31.21
CA SER A 119 29.67 -0.60 30.20
C SER A 119 29.78 -0.03 28.79
N THR A 120 29.70 -0.91 27.79
CA THR A 120 29.71 -0.55 26.36
C THR A 120 28.29 -0.65 25.82
N PRO A 121 27.82 0.31 24.99
CA PRO A 121 26.52 0.23 24.36
C PRO A 121 26.43 -0.99 23.43
N LEU A 122 25.23 -1.56 23.33
CA LEU A 122 24.89 -2.70 22.49
C LEU A 122 24.08 -2.21 21.29
N LEU A 123 24.49 -2.57 20.08
CA LEU A 123 23.76 -2.28 18.86
C LEU A 123 23.01 -3.53 18.38
N TYR A 124 21.75 -3.35 18.02
CA TYR A 124 20.94 -4.33 17.32
C TYR A 124 20.44 -3.70 16.00
N ASN A 125 20.68 -4.38 14.89
CA ASN A 125 20.56 -3.79 13.54
C ASN A 125 19.13 -3.83 12.96
N ASP A 126 18.18 -4.39 13.70
CA ASP A 126 16.79 -4.51 13.29
C ASP A 126 15.91 -3.93 14.39
N LEU A 127 14.87 -3.20 14.06
CA LEU A 127 13.94 -2.73 15.05
C LEU A 127 13.00 -3.86 15.49
N VAL A 128 12.66 -4.75 14.57
CA VAL A 128 11.59 -5.74 14.70
C VAL A 128 12.03 -7.02 15.44
N GLY A 129 13.05 -6.90 16.30
CA GLY A 129 13.50 -7.99 17.16
C GLY A 129 14.28 -7.51 18.39
N ALA A 130 14.30 -6.20 18.65
CA ALA A 130 15.10 -5.65 19.73
C ALA A 130 14.62 -6.19 21.09
N THR A 131 13.31 -6.30 21.28
CA THR A 131 12.73 -6.94 22.47
C THR A 131 13.28 -8.35 22.71
N GLU A 132 13.25 -9.21 21.70
CA GLU A 132 13.69 -10.60 21.81
C GLU A 132 15.20 -10.69 22.06
N TYR A 133 15.98 -9.84 21.39
CA TYR A 133 17.43 -9.78 21.54
C TYR A 133 17.86 -9.30 22.94
N PHE A 134 17.23 -8.24 23.44
CA PHE A 134 17.60 -7.63 24.71
C PHE A 134 17.02 -8.38 25.91
N SER A 135 15.89 -9.09 25.77
CA SER A 135 15.22 -9.72 26.91
C SER A 135 16.10 -10.72 27.69
N PRO A 136 16.78 -11.69 27.05
CA PRO A 136 17.66 -12.61 27.77
C PRO A 136 18.83 -11.87 28.47
N LYS A 137 19.31 -10.78 27.87
CA LYS A 137 20.45 -9.99 28.39
C LYS A 137 20.05 -9.11 29.58
N LEU A 138 18.85 -8.56 29.57
CA LEU A 138 18.41 -7.54 30.54
C LEU A 138 17.45 -8.08 31.61
N LEU A 139 16.55 -8.99 31.24
CA LEU A 139 15.49 -9.49 32.13
C LEU A 139 15.72 -10.93 32.61
N LYS A 140 16.74 -11.63 32.07
CA LYS A 140 17.02 -13.05 32.34
C LYS A 140 15.82 -13.99 32.09
N LYS A 141 14.87 -13.55 31.28
CA LYS A 141 13.74 -14.35 30.77
C LYS A 141 13.61 -14.11 29.28
N LYS A 142 13.02 -15.05 28.55
CA LYS A 142 12.63 -14.84 27.16
C LYS A 142 11.34 -14.01 27.14
N VAL A 143 11.31 -12.95 26.34
CA VAL A 143 10.11 -12.20 25.99
C VAL A 143 10.05 -12.22 24.48
N GLU A 144 8.89 -12.55 23.94
CA GLU A 144 8.64 -12.54 22.50
C GLU A 144 8.01 -11.21 22.11
N SER A 145 8.35 -10.72 20.92
CA SER A 145 7.73 -9.51 20.43
C SER A 145 6.23 -9.70 20.22
N SER A 146 5.44 -8.71 20.63
CA SER A 146 3.99 -8.69 20.39
C SER A 146 3.65 -8.64 18.90
N TYR A 147 4.44 -7.97 18.06
CA TYR A 147 4.21 -7.95 16.61
C TYR A 147 4.61 -9.26 15.94
N TYR A 148 5.67 -9.93 16.40
CA TYR A 148 6.02 -11.27 15.89
C TYR A 148 4.91 -12.27 16.22
N THR A 149 4.40 -12.21 17.45
CA THR A 149 3.28 -13.05 17.89
C THR A 149 2.03 -12.83 17.05
N GLU A 150 1.66 -11.57 16.79
CA GLU A 150 0.50 -11.25 15.94
C GLU A 150 0.73 -11.64 14.48
N PHE A 151 1.93 -11.42 13.94
CA PHE A 151 2.33 -11.87 12.60
C PHE A 151 2.10 -13.37 12.42
N GLN A 152 2.66 -14.20 13.32
CA GLN A 152 2.52 -15.65 13.25
C GLN A 152 1.06 -16.10 13.39
N LYS A 153 0.32 -15.49 14.30
CA LYS A 153 -1.10 -15.78 14.52
C LYS A 153 -1.94 -15.45 13.29
N ARG A 154 -1.75 -14.27 12.67
CA ARG A 154 -2.46 -13.83 11.47
C ARG A 154 -2.10 -14.69 10.27
N LEU A 155 -0.82 -14.98 10.06
CA LEU A 155 -0.35 -15.86 8.99
C LEU A 155 -1.00 -17.24 9.08
N LYS A 156 -0.97 -17.84 10.28
CA LYS A 156 -1.60 -19.15 10.52
C LYS A 156 -3.11 -19.13 10.23
N HIS A 157 -3.81 -18.06 10.59
CA HIS A 157 -5.23 -17.92 10.28
C HIS A 157 -5.49 -17.95 8.77
N PHE A 158 -4.70 -17.23 7.97
CA PHE A 158 -4.87 -17.22 6.51
C PHE A 158 -4.46 -18.54 5.85
N GLN A 159 -3.39 -19.18 6.33
CA GLN A 159 -2.95 -20.50 5.83
C GLN A 159 -3.97 -21.62 6.10
N GLN A 160 -4.89 -21.42 7.04
CA GLN A 160 -5.93 -22.38 7.38
C GLN A 160 -7.20 -22.27 6.52
N LYS A 161 -7.32 -21.26 5.64
CA LYS A 161 -8.47 -21.16 4.74
C LYS A 161 -8.53 -22.39 3.82
N LYS A 162 -9.70 -23.02 3.76
CA LYS A 162 -9.98 -24.20 2.95
C LYS A 162 -11.12 -23.91 1.98
N GLU A 163 -11.13 -24.66 0.88
CA GLU A 163 -12.20 -24.56 -0.09
C GLU A 163 -13.51 -25.11 0.49
N HIS A 164 -14.60 -24.38 0.25
CA HIS A 164 -15.97 -24.81 0.47
C HIS A 164 -16.86 -24.22 -0.62
N LEU A 165 -17.18 -25.04 -1.62
CA LEU A 165 -18.02 -24.62 -2.74
C LEU A 165 -19.50 -24.58 -2.35
N THR A 166 -20.17 -23.49 -2.69
CA THR A 166 -21.63 -23.35 -2.62
C THR A 166 -22.16 -22.82 -3.95
N SER A 167 -23.49 -22.68 -4.09
CA SER A 167 -24.08 -22.03 -5.26
C SER A 167 -23.61 -20.58 -5.45
N ARG A 168 -23.21 -19.90 -4.38
CA ARG A 168 -22.70 -18.52 -4.41
C ARG A 168 -21.29 -18.42 -4.98
N SER A 169 -20.53 -19.52 -5.01
CA SER A 169 -19.16 -19.53 -5.53
C SER A 169 -19.11 -19.14 -7.02
N LYS A 170 -20.13 -19.50 -7.81
CA LYS A 170 -20.24 -19.07 -9.22
C LYS A 170 -20.53 -17.58 -9.34
N GLU A 171 -21.39 -17.07 -8.48
CA GLU A 171 -21.72 -15.64 -8.45
C GLU A 171 -20.48 -14.81 -8.12
N VAL A 172 -19.75 -15.14 -7.05
CA VAL A 172 -18.52 -14.42 -6.69
C VAL A 172 -17.44 -14.54 -7.76
N SER A 173 -17.29 -15.71 -8.42
CA SER A 173 -16.38 -15.89 -9.56
C SER A 173 -16.70 -14.92 -10.70
N ASP A 174 -17.97 -14.87 -11.12
CA ASP A 174 -18.43 -13.98 -12.19
C ASP A 174 -18.21 -12.50 -11.84
N ARG A 175 -18.54 -12.11 -10.60
CA ARG A 175 -18.33 -10.73 -10.10
C ARG A 175 -16.85 -10.38 -10.05
N TYR A 176 -15.99 -11.30 -9.61
CA TYR A 176 -14.54 -11.08 -9.59
C TYR A 176 -13.98 -10.84 -10.99
N VAL A 177 -14.35 -11.66 -11.97
CA VAL A 177 -13.89 -11.49 -13.36
C VAL A 177 -14.36 -10.15 -13.93
N LYS A 178 -15.64 -9.82 -13.75
CA LYS A 178 -16.25 -8.62 -14.36
C LYS A 178 -15.84 -7.32 -13.66
N ASP A 179 -15.90 -7.30 -12.34
CA ASP A 179 -15.76 -6.06 -11.57
C ASP A 179 -14.32 -5.78 -11.14
N VAL A 180 -13.47 -6.83 -11.09
CA VAL A 180 -12.06 -6.70 -10.73
C VAL A 180 -11.17 -6.86 -11.96
N LEU A 181 -11.10 -8.05 -12.55
CA LEU A 181 -10.11 -8.33 -13.60
C LEU A 181 -10.32 -7.45 -14.84
N ILE A 182 -11.55 -7.37 -15.36
CA ILE A 182 -11.85 -6.56 -16.53
C ILE A 182 -11.71 -5.06 -16.23
N ASN A 183 -12.28 -4.57 -15.14
CA ASN A 183 -12.21 -3.14 -14.80
C ASN A 183 -10.75 -2.68 -14.59
N GLN A 184 -9.91 -3.48 -13.92
CA GLN A 184 -8.49 -3.19 -13.78
C GLN A 184 -7.78 -3.13 -15.14
N THR A 185 -8.05 -4.11 -16.00
CA THR A 185 -7.46 -4.17 -17.35
C THR A 185 -7.88 -2.97 -18.21
N LEU A 186 -9.12 -2.50 -18.06
CA LEU A 186 -9.66 -1.35 -18.81
C LEU A 186 -9.41 0.00 -18.11
N MET A 187 -8.64 0.03 -17.02
CA MET A 187 -8.35 1.25 -16.23
C MET A 187 -9.61 1.97 -15.75
N LEU A 188 -10.62 1.20 -15.38
CA LEU A 188 -11.91 1.67 -14.87
C LEU A 188 -11.97 1.59 -13.35
N SER A 189 -12.80 2.43 -12.75
CA SER A 189 -13.10 2.34 -11.32
C SER A 189 -13.91 1.07 -11.01
N PRO A 190 -13.68 0.41 -9.86
CA PRO A 190 -14.44 -0.78 -9.45
C PRO A 190 -15.94 -0.53 -9.27
N VAL A 191 -16.39 0.73 -9.27
CA VAL A 191 -17.81 1.11 -9.19
C VAL A 191 -18.54 1.05 -10.54
N PHE A 192 -17.82 0.79 -11.64
CA PHE A 192 -18.41 0.75 -12.97
C PHE A 192 -18.87 -0.65 -13.33
N SER A 193 -20.15 -0.76 -13.69
CA SER A 193 -20.73 -1.99 -14.24
C SER A 193 -20.72 -1.93 -15.77
N LEU A 194 -20.07 -2.91 -16.40
CA LEU A 194 -20.04 -3.06 -17.85
C LEU A 194 -21.02 -4.12 -18.32
N ASN A 195 -21.72 -3.85 -19.42
CA ASN A 195 -22.51 -4.87 -20.11
C ASN A 195 -21.69 -5.52 -21.24
N LEU A 196 -21.12 -6.69 -20.96
CA LEU A 196 -20.24 -7.41 -21.87
C LEU A 196 -20.84 -8.70 -22.43
N LYS A 197 -22.14 -8.92 -22.25
CA LYS A 197 -22.81 -10.10 -22.82
C LYS A 197 -22.68 -10.09 -24.34
N ASN A 198 -22.36 -11.24 -24.93
CA ASN A 198 -22.14 -11.44 -26.37
C ASN A 198 -20.99 -10.59 -26.98
N VAL A 199 -20.17 -9.92 -26.16
CA VAL A 199 -18.92 -9.32 -26.64
C VAL A 199 -17.89 -10.45 -26.75
N LYS A 200 -17.31 -10.62 -27.92
CA LYS A 200 -16.24 -11.59 -28.18
C LYS A 200 -14.87 -11.03 -27.86
N ARG A 201 -14.64 -9.76 -28.23
CA ARG A 201 -13.34 -9.12 -28.07
C ARG A 201 -13.46 -7.62 -27.84
N ILE A 202 -12.63 -7.08 -26.96
CA ILE A 202 -12.43 -5.65 -26.75
C ILE A 202 -11.01 -5.31 -27.18
N THR A 203 -10.83 -4.51 -28.23
CA THR A 203 -9.52 -3.98 -28.63
C THR A 203 -9.32 -2.62 -27.99
N VAL A 204 -8.31 -2.50 -27.13
CA VAL A 204 -7.93 -1.25 -26.45
C VAL A 204 -6.86 -0.57 -27.28
N LYS A 205 -7.10 0.70 -27.63
CA LYS A 205 -6.16 1.53 -28.37
C LYS A 205 -5.80 2.79 -27.61
N GLU A 206 -4.53 3.04 -27.39
CA GLU A 206 -4.03 4.32 -26.90
C GLU A 206 -3.57 5.16 -28.09
N ASN A 207 -4.08 6.38 -28.22
CA ASN A 207 -3.72 7.30 -29.31
C ASN A 207 -3.77 6.63 -30.71
N LYS A 208 -4.76 5.75 -30.90
CA LYS A 208 -5.06 4.91 -32.08
C LYS A 208 -4.15 3.69 -32.30
N GLN A 209 -3.12 3.48 -31.49
CA GLN A 209 -2.29 2.27 -31.52
C GLN A 209 -2.88 1.19 -30.61
N VAL A 210 -2.90 -0.06 -31.07
CA VAL A 210 -3.41 -1.18 -30.28
C VAL A 210 -2.44 -1.46 -29.15
N GLN A 211 -2.95 -1.50 -27.92
CA GLN A 211 -2.17 -1.85 -26.73
C GLN A 211 -2.43 -3.30 -26.32
N MET A 212 -3.70 -3.69 -26.28
CA MET A 212 -4.11 -5.02 -25.85
C MET A 212 -5.47 -5.39 -26.42
N ARG A 213 -5.79 -6.68 -26.38
CA ARG A 213 -7.11 -7.22 -26.74
C ARG A 213 -7.59 -8.13 -25.62
N LEU A 214 -8.77 -7.86 -25.09
CA LEU A 214 -9.43 -8.75 -24.13
C LEU A 214 -10.34 -9.67 -24.94
N CYS A 215 -10.12 -10.96 -24.86
CA CYS A 215 -11.02 -11.97 -25.40
C CYS A 215 -11.97 -12.43 -24.29
N LEU A 216 -13.26 -12.52 -24.59
CA LEU A 216 -14.29 -12.89 -23.64
C LEU A 216 -15.06 -14.10 -24.18
N ASN A 217 -15.66 -14.92 -23.31
CA ASN A 217 -16.64 -15.94 -23.72
C ASN A 217 -18.04 -15.32 -23.97
N GLU A 218 -19.01 -16.11 -24.43
CA GLU A 218 -20.37 -15.63 -24.75
C GLU A 218 -21.08 -14.99 -23.53
N GLN A 219 -20.74 -15.43 -22.32
CA GLN A 219 -21.25 -14.89 -21.05
C GLN A 219 -20.61 -13.56 -20.66
N GLY A 220 -19.62 -13.08 -21.42
CA GLY A 220 -18.89 -11.84 -21.15
C GLY A 220 -17.82 -11.97 -20.06
N LEU A 221 -17.35 -13.19 -19.78
CA LEU A 221 -16.24 -13.45 -18.86
C LEU A 221 -14.91 -13.45 -19.62
N LEU A 222 -13.87 -12.89 -19.01
CA LEU A 222 -12.53 -12.83 -19.59
C LEU A 222 -11.97 -14.24 -19.81
N SER A 223 -11.55 -14.56 -21.03
CA SER A 223 -10.87 -15.81 -21.35
C SER A 223 -9.36 -15.62 -21.48
N ARG A 224 -8.92 -14.55 -22.13
CA ARG A 224 -7.50 -14.19 -22.24
C ARG A 224 -7.29 -12.72 -22.57
N ILE A 225 -6.08 -12.23 -22.33
CA ILE A 225 -5.59 -10.92 -22.76
C ILE A 225 -4.44 -11.16 -23.73
N GLU A 226 -4.53 -10.56 -24.91
CA GLU A 226 -3.49 -10.56 -25.93
C GLU A 226 -2.79 -9.19 -25.92
N ARG A 227 -1.46 -9.19 -26.10
CA ARG A 227 -0.66 -7.96 -26.29
C ARG A 227 -0.91 -7.38 -27.69
N GLN A 228 -0.24 -6.27 -27.99
CA GLN A 228 -0.31 -5.59 -29.28
C GLN A 228 0.02 -6.51 -30.48
N ASP A 229 1.03 -7.36 -30.33
CA ASP A 229 1.52 -8.36 -31.30
C ASP A 229 0.59 -9.58 -31.46
N GLY A 230 -0.38 -9.75 -30.57
CA GLY A 230 -1.32 -10.87 -30.56
C GLY A 230 -0.88 -12.05 -29.68
N GLU A 231 0.30 -11.97 -29.06
CA GLU A 231 0.74 -12.97 -28.09
C GLU A 231 -0.09 -12.88 -26.82
N VAL A 232 -0.33 -14.03 -26.20
CA VAL A 232 -1.13 -14.11 -24.97
C VAL A 232 -0.27 -13.58 -23.81
N TYR A 233 -0.76 -12.54 -23.14
CA TYR A 233 -0.18 -12.04 -21.91
C TYR A 233 -0.74 -12.76 -20.68
N MET A 234 -2.04 -13.07 -20.71
CA MET A 234 -2.76 -13.65 -19.60
C MET A 234 -3.87 -14.56 -20.09
N GLU A 235 -4.09 -15.69 -19.43
CA GLU A 235 -5.18 -16.61 -19.72
C GLU A 235 -5.95 -16.99 -18.45
N CYS A 236 -7.28 -16.98 -18.54
CA CYS A 236 -8.19 -17.40 -17.48
C CYS A 236 -8.71 -18.81 -17.77
N LYS A 237 -8.46 -19.75 -16.86
CA LYS A 237 -8.94 -21.13 -16.94
C LYS A 237 -10.16 -21.31 -16.03
N TYR A 238 -11.20 -21.90 -16.60
CA TYR A 238 -12.46 -22.15 -15.91
C TYR A 238 -12.73 -23.65 -15.79
N GLU A 239 -13.30 -24.05 -14.66
CA GLU A 239 -13.78 -25.41 -14.39
C GLU A 239 -15.18 -25.30 -13.79
N ASP A 240 -16.16 -26.02 -14.34
CA ASP A 240 -17.58 -25.96 -13.91
C ASP A 240 -18.18 -24.53 -13.84
N GLY A 241 -17.62 -23.59 -14.60
CA GLY A 241 -18.01 -22.17 -14.63
C GLY A 241 -17.36 -21.32 -13.54
N LEU A 242 -16.41 -21.85 -12.77
CA LEU A 242 -15.61 -21.11 -11.78
C LEU A 242 -14.25 -20.77 -12.37
N LEU A 243 -13.76 -19.55 -12.14
CA LEU A 243 -12.35 -19.21 -12.41
C LEU A 243 -11.46 -20.05 -11.50
N ARG A 244 -10.62 -20.90 -12.06
CA ARG A 244 -9.69 -21.75 -11.29
C ARG A 244 -8.28 -21.23 -11.33
N GLU A 245 -7.84 -20.76 -12.49
CA GLU A 245 -6.47 -20.34 -12.68
C GLU A 245 -6.40 -19.09 -13.54
N LEU A 246 -5.43 -18.24 -13.21
CA LEU A 246 -4.99 -17.14 -14.04
C LEU A 246 -3.50 -17.38 -14.32
N VAL A 247 -3.20 -17.61 -15.59
CA VAL A 247 -1.85 -17.91 -16.08
C VAL A 247 -1.31 -16.64 -16.72
N GLU A 248 -0.17 -16.16 -16.23
CA GLU A 248 0.54 -15.02 -16.81
C GLU A 248 1.71 -15.52 -17.65
N TYR A 249 1.92 -14.93 -18.81
CA TYR A 249 2.97 -15.30 -19.75
C TYR A 249 3.98 -14.17 -19.88
N GLN A 250 5.26 -14.55 -19.92
CA GLN A 250 6.31 -13.67 -20.41
C GLN A 250 6.23 -13.61 -21.96
N SER A 251 7.10 -12.83 -22.62
CA SER A 251 7.18 -12.82 -24.08
C SER A 251 7.46 -14.19 -24.71
N ASP A 252 7.98 -15.13 -23.92
CA ASP A 252 8.19 -16.51 -24.34
C ASP A 252 6.94 -17.34 -23.97
N ALA A 253 6.60 -18.36 -24.77
CA ALA A 253 5.36 -19.15 -24.62
C ALA A 253 5.24 -19.97 -23.32
N GLU A 254 6.17 -19.82 -22.37
CA GLU A 254 6.15 -20.47 -21.07
C GLU A 254 5.43 -19.59 -20.01
N PRO A 255 4.59 -20.18 -19.15
CA PRO A 255 3.97 -19.46 -18.04
C PRO A 255 5.00 -18.87 -17.08
N LEU A 256 4.90 -17.55 -16.84
CA LEU A 256 5.68 -16.86 -15.81
C LEU A 256 5.14 -17.16 -14.41
N THR A 257 3.82 -17.05 -14.24
CA THR A 257 3.14 -17.36 -12.98
C THR A 257 1.81 -18.05 -13.25
N THR A 258 1.33 -18.82 -12.27
CA THR A 258 -0.03 -19.36 -12.26
C THR A 258 -0.65 -19.10 -10.91
N THR A 259 -1.65 -18.22 -10.89
CA THR A 259 -2.44 -17.96 -9.69
C THR A 259 -3.61 -18.93 -9.66
N GLN A 260 -3.68 -19.78 -8.63
CA GLN A 260 -4.82 -20.66 -8.40
C GLN A 260 -5.85 -19.98 -7.52
N TYR A 261 -7.13 -20.17 -7.79
CA TYR A 261 -8.25 -19.60 -7.05
C TYR A 261 -9.06 -20.69 -6.36
N LEU A 262 -9.39 -20.42 -5.10
CA LEU A 262 -10.25 -21.25 -4.25
C LEU A 262 -11.43 -20.40 -3.76
N TYR A 263 -12.48 -21.09 -3.30
CA TYR A 263 -13.73 -20.45 -2.91
C TYR A 263 -14.18 -20.91 -1.53
N ASN A 264 -14.83 -20.02 -0.79
CA ASN A 264 -15.48 -20.35 0.48
C ASN A 264 -16.80 -19.59 0.55
N ASP A 265 -17.89 -20.27 0.21
CA ASP A 265 -19.23 -19.70 0.06
C ASP A 265 -19.28 -18.50 -0.91
N ASN A 266 -19.36 -17.27 -0.39
CA ASN A 266 -19.40 -16.02 -1.13
C ASN A 266 -18.02 -15.35 -1.28
N GLU A 267 -16.94 -16.06 -0.95
CA GLU A 267 -15.56 -15.59 -1.09
C GLU A 267 -14.82 -16.29 -2.24
N ILE A 268 -13.98 -15.54 -2.94
CA ILE A 268 -12.91 -16.06 -3.82
C ILE A 268 -11.57 -15.59 -3.26
N PHE A 269 -10.60 -16.49 -3.17
CA PHE A 269 -9.27 -16.17 -2.65
C PHE A 269 -8.19 -16.86 -3.46
N LYS A 270 -7.04 -16.20 -3.55
CA LYS A 270 -5.86 -16.77 -4.20
C LYS A 270 -5.30 -17.87 -3.29
N LYS A 271 -5.08 -19.06 -3.84
CA LYS A 271 -4.25 -20.07 -3.19
C LYS A 271 -2.83 -19.54 -3.23
N VAL A 272 -2.31 -19.23 -2.05
CA VAL A 272 -0.98 -18.66 -1.92
C VAL A 272 0.04 -19.78 -2.16
N VAL A 273 0.52 -19.89 -3.38
CA VAL A 273 1.58 -20.82 -3.79
C VAL A 273 2.83 -20.01 -4.10
N LYS A 274 3.44 -19.43 -3.05
CA LYS A 274 4.83 -18.98 -3.16
C LYS A 274 5.61 -19.52 -1.97
N GLU A 275 6.16 -20.70 -2.13
CA GLU A 275 7.39 -21.09 -1.43
C GLU A 275 8.55 -20.45 -2.19
N GLU A 276 8.76 -19.15 -2.05
CA GLU A 276 10.10 -18.63 -2.28
C GLU A 276 10.93 -19.04 -1.07
N THR A 277 11.64 -20.16 -1.20
CA THR A 277 12.80 -20.41 -0.37
C THR A 277 13.94 -19.56 -0.95
N PRO A 278 14.44 -18.53 -0.26
CA PRO A 278 15.55 -17.73 -0.77
C PRO A 278 16.84 -18.54 -0.77
N PRO A 279 17.82 -18.15 -1.61
CA PRO A 279 19.10 -18.81 -1.67
C PRO A 279 19.85 -18.51 -0.37
N TYR A 280 19.94 -19.48 0.54
CA TYR A 280 20.81 -19.52 1.74
C TYR A 280 20.23 -18.94 3.05
N ASP A 281 19.98 -19.81 4.05
CA ASP A 281 20.19 -19.63 5.51
C ASP A 281 19.84 -18.27 6.21
N GLY A 282 18.84 -17.56 5.71
CA GLY A 282 18.35 -16.26 6.19
C GLY A 282 17.01 -15.95 5.53
N LYS A 283 16.01 -16.80 5.77
CA LYS A 283 14.81 -16.93 4.93
C LYS A 283 13.85 -15.74 5.05
N HIS A 284 13.99 -14.80 4.13
CA HIS A 284 13.01 -13.76 3.81
C HIS A 284 11.87 -14.35 2.98
N PHE A 285 10.64 -14.39 3.51
CA PHE A 285 9.47 -14.76 2.70
C PHE A 285 8.47 -13.61 2.65
N TYR A 286 7.90 -13.43 1.46
CA TYR A 286 6.76 -12.57 1.22
C TYR A 286 5.53 -13.45 0.99
N TYR A 287 4.53 -13.34 1.86
CA TYR A 287 3.27 -14.07 1.71
C TYR A 287 2.14 -13.07 1.49
N SER A 288 1.45 -13.17 0.36
CA SER A 288 0.30 -12.33 0.04
C SER A 288 -0.96 -13.17 0.09
N CYS A 289 -1.94 -12.74 0.86
CA CYS A 289 -3.27 -13.34 0.91
C CYS A 289 -4.30 -12.30 0.47
N ASP A 290 -4.74 -12.43 -0.77
CA ASP A 290 -5.85 -11.65 -1.30
C ASP A 290 -7.12 -12.50 -1.29
N TYR A 291 -8.17 -11.97 -0.68
CA TYR A 291 -9.51 -12.52 -0.81
C TYR A 291 -10.53 -11.44 -1.09
N TYR A 292 -11.58 -11.86 -1.78
CA TYR A 292 -12.67 -11.02 -2.21
C TYR A 292 -13.96 -11.65 -1.71
N GLN A 293 -14.81 -10.86 -1.08
CA GLN A 293 -16.07 -11.32 -0.50
C GLN A 293 -17.22 -10.54 -1.10
N LEU A 294 -18.19 -11.28 -1.66
CA LEU A 294 -19.40 -10.66 -2.19
C LEU A 294 -20.34 -10.33 -1.03
N GLN A 295 -20.57 -9.03 -0.82
CA GLN A 295 -21.54 -8.53 0.15
C GLN A 295 -22.56 -7.66 -0.58
N ASP A 296 -23.83 -8.06 -0.49
CA ASP A 296 -24.93 -7.48 -1.27
C ASP A 296 -24.61 -7.49 -2.77
N ASP A 297 -24.39 -6.32 -3.36
CA ASP A 297 -24.08 -6.11 -4.76
C ASP A 297 -22.63 -5.67 -5.00
N PHE A 298 -21.75 -5.71 -4.00
CA PHE A 298 -20.37 -5.24 -4.12
C PHE A 298 -19.35 -6.30 -3.66
N LEU A 299 -18.24 -6.37 -4.37
CA LEU A 299 -17.16 -7.30 -4.05
C LEU A 299 -16.11 -6.59 -3.19
N ASN A 300 -16.21 -6.77 -1.87
CA ASN A 300 -15.21 -6.28 -0.95
C ASN A 300 -13.86 -6.97 -1.23
N CYS A 301 -12.77 -6.23 -1.19
CA CYS A 301 -11.41 -6.71 -1.39
C CYS A 301 -10.62 -6.56 -0.09
N TYR A 302 -9.92 -7.63 0.29
CA TYR A 302 -9.04 -7.66 1.44
C TYR A 302 -7.70 -8.23 0.98
N ARG A 303 -6.66 -7.39 0.99
CA ARG A 303 -5.30 -7.76 0.64
C ARG A 303 -4.46 -7.68 1.89
N THR A 304 -3.81 -8.79 2.23
CA THR A 304 -2.92 -8.85 3.38
C THR A 304 -1.56 -9.36 2.92
N ASN A 305 -0.52 -8.56 3.06
CA ASN A 305 0.85 -8.93 2.74
C ASN A 305 1.66 -9.07 4.03
N PHE A 306 2.36 -10.18 4.15
CA PHE A 306 3.24 -10.52 5.25
C PHE A 306 4.68 -10.42 4.76
N SER A 307 5.49 -9.62 5.45
CA SER A 307 6.93 -9.55 5.24
C SER A 307 7.66 -9.99 6.50
N THR A 308 8.49 -11.03 6.40
CA THR A 308 9.39 -11.42 7.50
C THR A 308 10.57 -10.48 7.67
N ASP A 309 10.84 -9.62 6.70
CA ASP A 309 11.97 -8.67 6.73
C ASP A 309 11.77 -7.63 7.84
N THR A 310 10.50 -7.34 8.12
CA THR A 310 10.07 -6.35 9.12
C THR A 310 8.93 -6.86 9.98
N TRP A 311 8.73 -8.18 10.05
CA TRP A 311 7.58 -8.87 10.68
C TRP A 311 6.28 -8.07 10.60
N SER A 312 6.02 -7.53 9.42
CA SER A 312 4.97 -6.56 9.17
C SER A 312 3.83 -7.22 8.42
N ILE A 313 2.64 -6.70 8.70
CA ILE A 313 1.41 -7.06 8.01
C ILE A 313 0.95 -5.75 7.38
N TYR A 314 0.96 -5.71 6.05
CA TYR A 314 0.40 -4.60 5.30
C TYR A 314 -0.98 -5.00 4.83
N GLU A 315 -1.95 -4.15 5.10
CA GLU A 315 -3.34 -4.42 4.73
C GLU A 315 -3.85 -3.33 3.81
N ASN A 316 -4.51 -3.74 2.74
CA ASN A 316 -5.31 -2.86 1.91
C ASN A 316 -6.72 -3.43 1.86
N ILE A 317 -7.69 -2.59 2.19
CA ILE A 317 -9.11 -2.96 2.28
C ILE A 317 -9.89 -2.04 1.36
N ILE A 318 -10.66 -2.64 0.46
CA ILE A 318 -11.68 -1.94 -0.34
C ILE A 318 -13.04 -2.51 0.06
N LYS A 319 -13.83 -1.74 0.80
CA LYS A 319 -15.13 -2.21 1.33
C LYS A 319 -16.26 -1.22 1.08
N ARG A 320 -17.47 -1.76 0.89
CA ARG A 320 -18.69 -0.95 0.86
C ARG A 320 -19.29 -0.82 2.26
N GLU A 321 -19.54 0.40 2.68
CA GLU A 321 -20.23 0.75 3.93
C GLU A 321 -21.39 1.71 3.62
N GLY A 322 -22.60 1.15 3.49
CA GLY A 322 -23.78 1.89 3.08
C GLY A 322 -23.62 2.52 1.69
N ASN A 323 -23.66 3.85 1.62
CA ASN A 323 -23.46 4.60 0.38
C ASN A 323 -21.98 5.00 0.14
N LYS A 324 -21.03 4.43 0.88
CA LYS A 324 -19.61 4.71 0.71
C LYS A 324 -18.86 3.47 0.28
N ILE A 325 -17.83 3.67 -0.53
CA ILE A 325 -16.76 2.69 -0.74
C ILE A 325 -15.49 3.29 -0.16
N ILE A 326 -14.84 2.54 0.71
CA ILE A 326 -13.62 2.93 1.42
C ILE A 326 -12.51 2.05 0.89
N ASP A 327 -11.52 2.66 0.25
CA ASP A 327 -10.24 2.07 -0.13
C ASP A 327 -9.19 2.62 0.83
N GLU A 328 -8.72 1.80 1.75
CA GLU A 328 -7.78 2.20 2.80
C GLU A 328 -6.60 1.23 2.87
N ASP A 329 -5.41 1.80 3.02
CA ASP A 329 -4.19 1.11 3.42
C ASP A 329 -3.55 1.85 4.61
N ASP A 330 -2.40 1.38 5.08
CA ASP A 330 -1.67 1.97 6.21
C ASP A 330 -1.26 3.45 6.00
N LEU A 331 -1.26 3.93 4.75
CA LEU A 331 -0.72 5.23 4.36
C LEU A 331 -1.77 6.18 3.80
N ASN A 332 -2.84 5.65 3.21
CA ASN A 332 -3.79 6.39 2.40
C ASN A 332 -5.21 5.90 2.63
N LYS A 333 -6.14 6.85 2.56
CA LYS A 333 -7.57 6.56 2.56
C LYS A 333 -8.25 7.31 1.43
N THR A 334 -8.93 6.56 0.58
CA THR A 334 -9.80 7.08 -0.46
C THR A 334 -11.24 6.69 -0.15
N VAL A 335 -12.12 7.68 -0.07
CA VAL A 335 -13.55 7.48 0.19
C VAL A 335 -14.34 7.94 -1.02
N TYR A 336 -15.06 7.01 -1.63
CA TYR A 336 -16.04 7.24 -2.69
C TYR A 336 -17.42 7.33 -2.04
N THR A 337 -18.04 8.50 -2.08
CA THR A 337 -19.42 8.70 -1.61
C THR A 337 -20.36 8.61 -2.79
N LEU A 338 -21.16 7.55 -2.82
CA LEU A 338 -22.13 7.22 -3.85
C LEU A 338 -23.44 7.98 -3.61
N SER A 339 -24.07 8.46 -4.67
CA SER A 339 -25.43 8.98 -4.61
C SER A 339 -26.46 7.83 -4.68
N ASN A 340 -27.71 8.15 -4.35
CA ASN A 340 -28.82 7.19 -4.41
C ASN A 340 -29.43 7.06 -5.82
N THR A 341 -28.72 7.47 -6.88
CA THR A 341 -29.17 7.25 -8.26
C THR A 341 -28.84 5.83 -8.72
N LYS A 342 -29.49 5.37 -9.79
CA LYS A 342 -29.29 4.03 -10.36
C LYS A 342 -27.81 3.74 -10.72
N ASN A 343 -27.06 4.76 -11.10
CA ASN A 343 -25.64 4.68 -11.47
C ASN A 343 -24.72 5.33 -10.43
N HIS A 344 -25.23 5.62 -9.23
CA HIS A 344 -24.50 6.22 -8.12
C HIS A 344 -23.90 7.62 -8.35
N LEU A 345 -24.21 8.27 -9.47
CA LEU A 345 -23.70 9.59 -9.82
C LEU A 345 -24.55 10.74 -9.23
N PRO A 346 -23.94 11.86 -8.83
CA PRO A 346 -22.50 12.08 -8.80
C PRO A 346 -21.81 11.30 -7.67
N ILE A 347 -20.57 10.86 -7.91
CA ILE A 347 -19.73 10.23 -6.88
C ILE A 347 -18.72 11.27 -6.43
N THR A 348 -18.67 11.57 -5.14
CA THR A 348 -17.62 12.41 -4.56
C THR A 348 -16.49 11.53 -4.07
N ILE A 349 -15.26 11.89 -4.42
CA ILE A 349 -14.05 11.16 -4.04
C ILE A 349 -13.22 12.07 -3.14
N THR A 350 -12.89 11.61 -1.95
CA THR A 350 -11.90 12.26 -1.08
C THR A 350 -10.72 11.32 -0.95
N PHE A 351 -9.51 11.80 -1.25
CA PHE A 351 -8.28 11.01 -1.20
C PHE A 351 -7.21 11.75 -0.40
N GLY A 352 -6.41 11.03 0.37
CA GLY A 352 -5.32 11.60 1.17
C GLY A 352 -5.27 11.01 2.59
N LYS A 353 -4.37 11.54 3.42
CA LYS A 353 -4.22 11.09 4.82
C LYS A 353 -5.35 11.64 5.69
N GLU A 354 -5.71 10.88 6.73
CA GLU A 354 -6.70 11.33 7.71
C GLU A 354 -6.30 12.66 8.36
N ASP A 355 -5.00 12.86 8.58
CA ASP A 355 -4.41 14.05 9.24
C ASP A 355 -3.65 15.00 8.29
N GLY A 356 -3.81 14.86 6.96
CA GLY A 356 -3.07 15.63 5.96
C GLY A 356 -3.94 16.42 4.98
N GLU A 357 -3.32 16.99 3.94
CA GLU A 357 -4.06 17.61 2.84
C GLU A 357 -4.92 16.55 2.12
N ARG A 358 -6.24 16.76 2.14
CA ARG A 358 -7.20 15.89 1.46
C ARG A 358 -7.51 16.46 0.08
N GLY A 359 -7.16 15.71 -0.95
CA GLY A 359 -7.62 15.99 -2.30
C GLY A 359 -9.09 15.61 -2.46
N GLN A 360 -9.77 16.33 -3.35
CA GLN A 360 -11.14 16.01 -3.72
C GLN A 360 -11.27 15.85 -5.23
N GLY A 361 -12.13 14.93 -5.62
CA GLY A 361 -12.57 14.73 -6.98
C GLY A 361 -14.04 14.42 -7.04
N LYS A 362 -14.64 14.54 -8.22
CA LYS A 362 -16.05 14.26 -8.41
C LYS A 362 -16.28 13.63 -9.78
N PHE A 363 -16.98 12.50 -9.80
CA PHE A 363 -17.56 11.96 -11.03
C PHE A 363 -18.96 12.52 -11.21
N ILE A 364 -19.24 13.07 -12.38
CA ILE A 364 -20.50 13.70 -12.73
C ILE A 364 -20.98 13.16 -14.08
N GLN A 365 -22.27 12.88 -14.17
CA GLN A 365 -22.92 12.61 -15.45
C GLN A 365 -23.26 13.94 -16.12
N LYS A 366 -22.57 14.29 -17.22
CA LYS A 366 -22.96 15.47 -18.03
C LYS A 366 -24.16 15.15 -18.92
N ASN A 367 -24.23 13.92 -19.42
CA ASN A 367 -25.40 13.34 -20.10
C ASN A 367 -25.33 11.79 -20.04
N PRO A 368 -26.34 11.03 -20.51
CA PRO A 368 -26.35 9.57 -20.46
C PRO A 368 -25.10 8.88 -21.01
N LEU A 369 -24.44 9.46 -22.01
CA LEU A 369 -23.32 8.89 -22.75
C LEU A 369 -21.97 9.57 -22.44
N LEU A 370 -21.93 10.52 -21.51
CA LEU A 370 -20.71 11.24 -21.15
C LEU A 370 -20.65 11.50 -19.65
N TRP A 371 -19.70 10.82 -19.01
CA TRP A 371 -19.40 11.01 -17.59
C TRP A 371 -18.04 11.69 -17.49
N VAL A 372 -17.88 12.58 -16.52
CA VAL A 372 -16.66 13.37 -16.35
C VAL A 372 -16.20 13.25 -14.91
N PHE A 373 -14.95 12.85 -14.72
CA PHE A 373 -14.22 13.01 -13.48
C PHE A 373 -13.50 14.35 -13.49
N GLU A 374 -13.67 15.12 -12.42
CA GLU A 374 -12.97 16.38 -12.21
C GLU A 374 -12.29 16.33 -10.84
N SER A 375 -10.97 16.54 -10.82
CA SER A 375 -10.19 16.85 -9.61
C SER A 375 -9.36 18.11 -9.83
N TYR A 376 -8.60 18.51 -8.82
CA TYR A 376 -7.67 19.65 -8.91
C TYR A 376 -6.65 19.47 -10.04
N ASN A 377 -6.05 18.27 -10.16
CA ASN A 377 -4.95 18.00 -11.11
C ASN A 377 -5.37 17.23 -12.37
N GLN A 378 -6.59 16.69 -12.43
CA GLN A 378 -6.98 15.83 -13.55
C GLN A 378 -8.43 16.06 -13.99
N THR A 379 -8.66 15.87 -15.28
CA THR A 379 -10.00 15.66 -15.84
C THR A 379 -9.99 14.44 -16.74
N ASN A 380 -10.89 13.50 -16.46
CA ASN A 380 -11.11 12.34 -17.32
C ASN A 380 -12.53 12.36 -17.87
N LYS A 381 -12.70 12.19 -19.18
CA LYS A 381 -14.02 12.04 -19.81
C LYS A 381 -14.22 10.61 -20.27
N PHE A 382 -15.31 10.00 -19.83
CA PHE A 382 -15.71 8.64 -20.15
C PHE A 382 -16.91 8.72 -21.08
N HIS A 383 -16.72 8.28 -22.32
CA HIS A 383 -17.76 8.20 -23.32
C HIS A 383 -18.34 6.79 -23.34
N TRP A 384 -19.65 6.70 -23.25
CA TRP A 384 -20.39 5.45 -23.19
C TRP A 384 -21.25 5.29 -24.44
N ASP A 385 -21.54 4.05 -24.82
CA ASP A 385 -22.57 3.76 -25.80
C ASP A 385 -23.94 3.49 -25.13
N LYS A 386 -24.97 3.29 -25.96
CA LYS A 386 -26.34 3.04 -25.50
C LYS A 386 -26.50 1.70 -24.78
N GLN A 387 -25.53 0.80 -24.89
CA GLN A 387 -25.52 -0.51 -24.27
C GLN A 387 -24.84 -0.50 -22.90
N GLY A 388 -24.28 0.63 -22.47
CA GLY A 388 -23.58 0.76 -21.19
C GLY A 388 -22.12 0.29 -21.27
N ARG A 389 -21.48 0.43 -22.42
CA ARG A 389 -20.06 0.10 -22.63
C ARG A 389 -19.26 1.38 -22.82
N VAL A 390 -18.05 1.43 -22.24
CA VAL A 390 -17.12 2.55 -22.47
C VAL A 390 -16.53 2.43 -23.88
N ILE A 391 -16.58 3.50 -24.67
CA ILE A 391 -16.04 3.52 -26.05
C ILE A 391 -14.80 4.40 -26.18
N LYS A 392 -14.63 5.38 -25.28
CA LYS A 392 -13.50 6.31 -25.27
C LYS A 392 -13.27 6.85 -23.86
N ILE A 393 -12.00 6.98 -23.47
CA ILE A 393 -11.57 7.74 -22.29
C ILE A 393 -10.58 8.80 -22.74
N GLU A 394 -10.86 10.06 -22.42
CA GLU A 394 -9.92 11.18 -22.58
C GLU A 394 -9.35 11.52 -21.20
N SER A 395 -8.05 11.42 -21.02
CA SER A 395 -7.37 11.79 -19.77
C SER A 395 -6.50 13.02 -19.99
N LYS A 396 -6.78 14.07 -19.20
CA LYS A 396 -6.03 15.32 -19.23
C LYS A 396 -5.51 15.66 -17.84
N ARG A 397 -4.20 15.90 -17.74
CA ARG A 397 -3.57 16.51 -16.57
C ARG A 397 -3.68 18.02 -16.66
N LYS A 398 -3.97 18.67 -15.54
CA LYS A 398 -4.10 20.13 -15.40
C LYS A 398 -2.86 20.77 -14.82
N ASP A 399 -2.03 19.98 -14.16
CA ASP A 399 -0.83 20.38 -13.43
C ASP A 399 0.44 20.35 -14.29
N MET A 400 0.33 19.94 -15.56
CA MET A 400 1.42 19.94 -16.52
C MET A 400 0.94 20.63 -17.81
N GLU A 401 1.45 21.83 -18.10
CA GLU A 401 1.08 22.59 -19.31
C GLU A 401 1.44 21.85 -20.61
N ASP A 402 2.49 21.01 -20.58
CA ASP A 402 3.04 20.30 -21.74
C ASP A 402 2.69 18.80 -21.80
N SER A 403 1.82 18.27 -20.92
CA SER A 403 1.46 16.85 -21.01
C SER A 403 0.50 16.61 -22.17
N GLU A 404 0.84 15.70 -23.09
CA GLU A 404 -0.07 15.27 -24.14
C GLU A 404 -1.33 14.62 -23.53
N ASP A 405 -2.49 15.01 -24.05
CA ASP A 405 -3.76 14.38 -23.70
C ASP A 405 -3.72 12.91 -24.13
N VAL A 406 -3.92 11.98 -23.20
CA VAL A 406 -3.97 10.55 -23.51
C VAL A 406 -5.40 10.15 -23.82
N THR A 407 -5.62 9.54 -24.98
CA THR A 407 -6.93 9.02 -25.37
C THR A 407 -6.92 7.52 -25.56
N TYR A 408 -7.75 6.83 -24.80
CA TYR A 408 -8.03 5.40 -24.98
C TYR A 408 -9.33 5.20 -25.76
N TYR A 409 -9.31 4.29 -26.73
CA TYR A 409 -10.47 3.85 -27.50
C TYR A 409 -10.72 2.36 -27.26
N PHE A 410 -11.99 1.99 -27.18
CA PHE A 410 -12.41 0.61 -26.91
C PHE A 410 -13.29 0.15 -28.08
N GLN A 411 -12.79 -0.79 -28.87
CA GLN A 411 -13.52 -1.34 -30.02
C GLN A 411 -14.04 -2.74 -29.68
N TYR A 412 -15.35 -2.94 -29.86
CA TYR A 412 -16.04 -4.17 -29.51
C TYR A 412 -16.32 -5.00 -30.76
N GLU A 413 -15.89 -6.26 -30.74
CA GLU A 413 -16.34 -7.30 -31.65
C GLU A 413 -17.38 -8.17 -30.92
N MET A 414 -18.50 -8.41 -31.56
CA MET A 414 -19.57 -9.27 -31.03
C MET A 414 -19.40 -10.70 -31.55
N TYR A 415 -20.03 -11.66 -30.86
CA TYR A 415 -20.15 -13.05 -31.34
C TYR A 415 -21.01 -13.18 -32.59
#